data_AF-A0A6B0VRI5-F1
#
_entry.id   AF-A0A6B0VRI5-F1
#
_cell.length_a   1.000
_cell.length_b   1.000
_cell.length_c   1.000
_cell.angle_alpha   90.00
_cell.angle_beta   90.00
_cell.angle_gamma   90.00
#
_symmetry.space_group_name_H-M   'P 1'
#
loop_
_entity.id
_entity.type
_entity.pdbx_description
1 polymer ?
#
loop_
_entity_poly.entity_id
_entity_poly.type
_entity_poly.pdbx_seq_one_letter_code
_entity_poly.pdbx_strand_id
1 'polypeptide(L)'
;MSVIRQPGVLGRTTQRRVLGVTAALSAAAVEAVAVGLWFTLVVGTRTTSTALAGLGILFCGSLLRAGVFGATVSEVGDLLQPRRLGAALVATGGWIVWLLIAERIGSVLGLIVATILLAGILVGQFELERHVFRLRSTYGTARTPLIPALLLAVGASTLLASAWFTDWAVATPPLALEVTTLVIRIEALQVGVVVFALFAFLAHQQRFERLLDP
;
A
#
# COMPACT_ATOMS: atom_id res chain seq x y z
N MET A 1 -24.40 -48.25 -15.60
CA MET A 1 -24.73 -46.82 -15.38
C MET A 1 -23.46 -46.10 -14.95
N SER A 2 -22.84 -45.34 -15.85
CA SER A 2 -21.60 -44.59 -15.57
C SER A 2 -21.97 -43.17 -15.16
N VAL A 3 -21.77 -42.86 -13.87
CA VAL A 3 -21.98 -41.52 -13.33
C VAL A 3 -20.69 -40.74 -13.51
N ILE A 4 -20.66 -39.90 -14.54
CA ILE A 4 -19.59 -38.91 -14.75
C ILE A 4 -19.76 -37.83 -13.68
N ARG A 5 -19.03 -37.95 -12.57
CA ARG A 5 -18.83 -36.85 -11.62
C ARG A 5 -17.87 -35.85 -12.27
N GLN A 6 -18.39 -34.75 -12.80
CA GLN A 6 -17.58 -33.57 -13.12
C GLN A 6 -17.14 -32.90 -11.80
N PRO A 7 -15.86 -32.93 -11.41
CA PRO A 7 -15.40 -32.22 -10.23
C PRO A 7 -15.01 -30.79 -10.64
N GLY A 8 -15.81 -29.80 -10.24
CA GLY A 8 -15.34 -28.48 -9.83
C GLY A 8 -14.51 -27.64 -10.82
N VAL A 9 -14.76 -27.68 -12.14
CA VAL A 9 -14.03 -26.83 -13.10
C VAL A 9 -14.41 -25.35 -12.96
N LEU A 10 -15.63 -25.04 -12.51
CA LEU A 10 -16.09 -23.68 -12.17
C LEU A 10 -15.59 -23.18 -10.80
N GLY A 11 -14.96 -24.04 -9.99
CA GLY A 11 -14.55 -23.70 -8.62
C GLY A 11 -13.14 -23.14 -8.48
N ARG A 12 -12.16 -23.66 -9.24
CA ARG A 12 -10.74 -23.32 -9.04
C ARG A 12 -10.37 -21.91 -9.51
N THR A 13 -10.91 -21.45 -10.63
CA THR A 13 -10.68 -20.09 -11.13
C THR A 13 -11.33 -19.05 -10.22
N THR A 14 -12.58 -19.30 -9.82
CA THR A 14 -13.34 -18.44 -8.90
C THR A 14 -12.69 -18.38 -7.52
N GLN A 15 -12.25 -19.52 -6.97
CA GLN A 15 -11.55 -19.58 -5.68
C GLN A 15 -10.19 -18.85 -5.71
N ARG A 16 -9.40 -19.01 -6.79
CA ARG A 16 -8.14 -18.26 -6.97
C ARG A 16 -8.38 -16.76 -7.07
N ARG A 17 -9.42 -16.35 -7.79
CA ARG A 17 -9.79 -14.93 -7.93
C ARG A 17 -10.20 -14.33 -6.58
N VAL A 18 -11.00 -15.04 -5.79
CA VAL A 18 -11.40 -14.61 -4.44
C VAL A 18 -10.19 -14.52 -3.51
N LEU A 19 -9.27 -15.50 -3.56
CA LEU A 19 -8.02 -15.44 -2.78
C LEU A 19 -7.13 -14.27 -3.20
N GLY A 20 -7.01 -13.99 -4.50
CA GLY A 20 -6.26 -12.85 -5.02
C GLY A 20 -6.84 -11.50 -4.59
N VAL A 21 -8.16 -11.36 -4.64
CA VAL A 21 -8.85 -10.12 -4.22
C VAL A 21 -8.75 -9.91 -2.72
N THR A 22 -8.90 -10.96 -1.91
CA THR A 22 -8.75 -10.85 -0.44
C THR A 22 -7.30 -10.56 -0.03
N ALA A 23 -6.33 -11.17 -0.71
CA ALA A 23 -4.92 -10.83 -0.55
C ALA A 23 -4.62 -9.38 -0.93
N ALA A 24 -5.14 -8.91 -2.08
CA ALA A 24 -5.00 -7.54 -2.51
C ALA A 24 -5.60 -6.56 -1.51
N LEU A 25 -6.80 -6.85 -1.02
CA LEU A 25 -7.49 -6.04 -0.03
C LEU A 25 -6.72 -5.97 1.29
N SER A 26 -6.23 -7.10 1.79
CA SER A 26 -5.46 -7.12 3.04
C SER A 26 -4.11 -6.39 2.90
N ALA A 27 -3.38 -6.59 1.79
CA ALA A 27 -2.14 -5.87 1.53
C ALA A 27 -2.37 -4.36 1.41
N ALA A 28 -3.41 -3.95 0.69
CA ALA A 28 -3.79 -2.55 0.54
C ALA A 28 -4.25 -1.92 1.85
N ALA A 29 -5.03 -2.64 2.66
CA ALA A 29 -5.46 -2.17 3.97
C ALA A 29 -4.26 -1.96 4.90
N VAL A 30 -3.33 -2.92 4.95
CA VAL A 30 -2.10 -2.81 5.73
C VAL A 30 -1.27 -1.61 5.29
N GLU A 31 -1.08 -1.42 3.97
CA GLU A 31 -0.31 -0.31 3.45
C GLU A 31 -0.99 1.04 3.68
N ALA A 32 -2.30 1.14 3.45
CA ALA A 32 -3.08 2.35 3.70
C ALA A 32 -3.06 2.75 5.18
N VAL A 33 -3.23 1.78 6.10
CA VAL A 33 -3.18 2.03 7.55
C VAL A 33 -1.76 2.43 7.96
N ALA A 34 -0.72 1.73 7.48
CA ALA A 34 0.66 2.03 7.85
C ALA A 34 1.10 3.43 7.35
N VAL A 35 0.86 3.73 6.06
CA VAL A 35 1.21 5.02 5.46
C VAL A 35 0.35 6.14 6.05
N GLY A 36 -0.95 5.92 6.22
CA GLY A 36 -1.87 6.89 6.81
C GLY A 36 -1.47 7.25 8.26
N LEU A 37 -1.25 6.25 9.12
CA LEU A 37 -0.81 6.47 10.49
C LEU A 37 0.56 7.15 10.56
N TRP A 38 1.54 6.68 9.79
CA TRP A 38 2.85 7.32 9.72
C TRP A 38 2.73 8.78 9.28
N PHE A 39 1.98 9.05 8.22
CA PHE A 39 1.83 10.38 7.66
C PHE A 39 1.13 11.34 8.65
N THR A 40 0.07 10.88 9.33
CA THR A 40 -0.59 11.67 10.38
C THR A 40 0.34 12.02 11.54
N LEU A 41 1.21 11.09 11.97
CA LEU A 41 2.18 11.34 13.03
C LEU A 41 3.24 12.35 12.62
N VAL A 42 3.77 12.22 11.41
CA VAL A 42 4.84 13.09 10.89
C VAL A 42 4.34 14.51 10.62
N VAL A 43 3.14 14.66 10.05
CA VAL A 43 2.55 15.98 9.76
C VAL A 43 2.01 16.64 11.04
N GLY A 44 1.38 15.87 11.93
CA GLY A 44 0.71 16.42 13.12
C GLY A 44 1.65 16.77 14.27
N THR A 45 2.75 16.04 14.44
CA THR A 45 3.62 16.18 15.63
C THR A 45 5.09 15.97 15.28
N ARG A 46 5.89 17.03 15.32
CA ARG A 46 7.34 17.00 15.02
C ARG A 46 8.19 16.75 16.27
N THR A 47 8.00 15.59 16.92
CA THR A 47 8.91 15.16 18.00
C THR A 47 9.75 13.97 17.56
N THR A 48 10.88 13.74 18.23
CA THR A 48 11.74 12.57 17.98
C THR A 48 11.01 11.27 18.28
N SER A 49 10.14 11.25 19.30
CA SER A 49 9.33 10.09 19.67
C SER A 49 8.30 9.72 18.61
N THR A 50 7.61 10.70 18.01
CA THR A 50 6.61 10.47 16.96
C THR A 50 7.26 10.04 15.65
N ALA A 51 8.45 10.58 15.34
CA ALA A 51 9.26 10.12 14.21
C ALA A 51 9.67 8.65 14.36
N LEU A 52 10.17 8.24 15.54
CA LEU A 52 10.52 6.84 15.82
C LEU A 52 9.30 5.92 15.79
N ALA A 53 8.17 6.33 16.37
CA ALA A 53 6.93 5.58 16.31
C ALA A 53 6.44 5.42 14.86
N GLY A 54 6.50 6.49 14.07
CA GLY A 54 6.16 6.47 12.65
C GLY A 54 7.04 5.52 11.83
N LEU A 55 8.35 5.51 12.08
CA LEU A 55 9.27 4.56 11.45
C LEU A 55 8.92 3.11 11.80
N GLY A 56 8.62 2.84 13.07
CA GLY A 56 8.17 1.52 13.53
C GLY A 56 6.89 1.06 12.84
N ILE A 57 5.92 1.96 12.66
CA ILE A 57 4.65 1.68 11.97
C ILE A 57 4.88 1.34 10.49
N LEU A 58 5.68 2.14 9.77
CA LEU A 58 6.02 1.84 8.37
C LEU A 58 6.76 0.51 8.24
N PHE A 59 7.71 0.25 9.13
CA PHE A 59 8.47 -0.98 9.09
C PHE A 59 7.58 -2.20 9.39
N CYS A 60 6.73 -2.13 10.40
CA CYS A 60 5.78 -3.19 10.72
C CYS A 60 4.79 -3.42 9.57
N GLY A 61 4.22 -2.35 9.00
CA GLY A 61 3.31 -2.42 7.86
C GLY A 61 3.95 -3.04 6.62
N SER A 62 5.18 -2.65 6.30
CA SER A 62 5.92 -3.24 5.17
C SER A 62 6.25 -4.72 5.40
N LEU A 63 6.57 -5.12 6.64
CA LEU A 63 6.77 -6.52 7.02
C LEU A 63 5.48 -7.35 6.89
N LEU A 64 4.35 -6.81 7.38
CA LEU A 64 3.04 -7.45 7.26
C LEU A 64 2.63 -7.60 5.79
N ARG A 65 2.85 -6.58 4.95
CA ARG A 65 2.62 -6.64 3.51
C ARG A 65 3.46 -7.73 2.84
N ALA A 66 4.75 -7.81 3.18
CA ALA A 66 5.63 -8.87 2.69
C ALA A 66 5.17 -10.26 3.18
N GLY A 67 4.60 -10.36 4.39
CA GLY A 67 3.97 -11.56 4.92
C GLY A 67 2.73 -12.00 4.16
N VAL A 68 1.79 -11.08 3.88
CA VAL A 68 0.59 -11.33 3.07
C VAL A 68 0.99 -11.82 1.68
N PHE A 69 1.91 -11.13 1.03
CA PHE A 69 2.40 -11.52 -0.28
C PHE A 69 3.10 -12.90 -0.24
N GLY A 70 3.92 -13.15 0.78
CA GLY A 70 4.58 -14.44 0.99
C GLY A 70 3.60 -15.59 1.20
N ALA A 71 2.57 -15.41 2.03
CA ALA A 71 1.57 -16.44 2.34
C ALA A 71 0.70 -16.83 1.14
N THR A 72 0.56 -15.92 0.17
CA THR A 72 -0.28 -16.15 -1.02
C THR A 72 0.47 -16.79 -2.18
N VAL A 73 1.81 -16.63 -2.23
CA VAL A 73 2.65 -17.07 -3.36
C VAL A 73 3.55 -18.27 -3.00
N SER A 74 3.88 -18.47 -1.72
CA SER A 74 4.81 -19.52 -1.26
C SER A 74 4.31 -20.23 -0.01
N GLU A 75 4.83 -21.44 0.25
CA GLU A 75 4.71 -22.07 1.58
C GLU A 75 5.21 -21.09 2.65
N VAL A 76 4.46 -21.01 3.75
CA VAL A 76 4.62 -20.07 4.87
C VAL A 76 5.92 -20.37 5.63
N GLY A 77 7.07 -20.08 4.99
CA GLY A 77 8.40 -20.18 5.58
C GLY A 77 8.88 -18.82 6.08
N ASP A 78 9.43 -18.82 7.30
CA ASP A 78 10.06 -17.73 8.06
C ASP A 78 9.85 -16.29 7.57
N LEU A 79 8.98 -15.56 8.28
CA LEU A 79 8.78 -14.11 8.12
C LEU A 79 10.08 -13.31 8.32
N LEU A 80 11.05 -13.86 9.06
CA LEU A 80 12.33 -13.23 9.42
C LEU A 80 13.48 -13.51 8.44
N GLN A 81 13.19 -14.01 7.23
CA GLN A 81 14.25 -14.16 6.23
C GLN A 81 14.95 -12.81 5.96
N PRO A 82 16.30 -12.77 5.95
CA PRO A 82 17.06 -11.53 5.83
C PRO A 82 16.73 -10.75 4.54
N ARG A 83 16.34 -11.46 3.47
CA ARG A 83 15.90 -10.84 2.22
C ARG A 83 14.55 -10.11 2.35
N ARG A 84 13.61 -10.63 3.16
CA ARG A 84 12.31 -9.98 3.42
C ARG A 84 12.49 -8.73 4.28
N LEU A 85 13.35 -8.81 5.30
CA LEU A 85 13.76 -7.66 6.09
C LEU A 85 14.41 -6.58 5.21
N GLY A 86 15.29 -6.97 4.28
CA GLY A 86 15.87 -6.06 3.30
C GLY A 86 14.82 -5.37 2.43
N ALA A 87 13.83 -6.10 1.90
CA ALA A 87 12.75 -5.52 1.10
C ALA A 87 11.88 -4.54 1.92
N ALA A 88 11.55 -4.88 3.17
CA ALA A 88 10.82 -4.01 4.10
C ALA A 88 11.61 -2.73 4.42
N LEU A 89 12.92 -2.84 4.64
CA LEU A 89 13.81 -1.69 4.85
C LEU A 89 13.88 -0.78 3.63
N VAL A 90 14.03 -1.34 2.42
CA VAL A 90 14.04 -0.57 1.17
C VAL A 90 12.70 0.16 0.97
N ALA A 91 11.58 -0.52 1.20
CA ALA A 91 10.26 0.10 1.11
C ALA A 91 10.12 1.26 2.11
N THR A 92 10.50 1.03 3.37
CA THR A 92 10.44 2.05 4.43
C THR A 92 11.34 3.24 4.10
N GLY A 93 12.58 2.99 3.65
CA GLY A 93 13.51 4.01 3.21
C GLY A 93 12.97 4.80 2.01
N GLY A 94 12.31 4.13 1.07
CA GLY A 94 11.66 4.75 -0.09
C GLY A 94 10.61 5.78 0.28
N TRP A 95 9.72 5.44 1.22
CA TRP A 95 8.71 6.35 1.76
C TRP A 95 9.34 7.58 2.42
N ILE A 96 10.40 7.38 3.20
CA ILE A 96 11.11 8.48 3.87
C ILE A 96 11.79 9.39 2.86
N VAL A 97 12.53 8.83 1.90
CA VAL A 97 13.23 9.59 0.85
C VAL A 97 12.25 10.40 0.01
N TRP A 98 11.11 9.80 -0.34
CA TRP A 98 10.02 10.49 -1.04
C TRP A 98 9.55 11.74 -0.29
N LEU A 99 9.20 11.59 0.99
CA LEU A 99 8.70 12.71 1.79
C LEU A 99 9.78 13.79 1.99
N LEU A 100 11.02 13.39 2.28
CA LEU A 100 12.14 14.31 2.46
C LEU A 100 12.40 15.14 1.19
N ILE A 101 12.35 14.53 0.01
CA ILE A 101 12.58 15.24 -1.25
C ILE A 101 11.44 16.18 -1.56
N ALA A 102 10.21 15.75 -1.32
CA ALA A 102 9.06 16.63 -1.43
C ALA A 102 9.23 17.86 -0.52
N GLU A 103 9.60 17.66 0.75
CA GLU A 103 9.75 18.74 1.73
C GLU A 103 10.90 19.67 1.40
N ARG A 104 12.03 19.11 0.93
CA ARG A 104 13.23 19.88 0.59
C ARG A 104 13.02 20.83 -0.57
N ILE A 105 12.28 20.41 -1.58
CA ILE A 105 11.98 21.24 -2.74
C ILE A 105 10.78 22.15 -2.44
N GLY A 106 9.77 21.61 -1.74
CA GLY A 106 8.50 22.28 -1.49
C GLY A 106 7.72 22.57 -2.78
N SER A 107 6.58 23.25 -2.64
CA SER A 107 5.70 23.66 -3.75
C SER A 107 5.19 22.50 -4.63
N VAL A 108 4.53 22.83 -5.74
CA VAL A 108 4.04 21.85 -6.73
C VAL A 108 5.21 21.11 -7.39
N LEU A 109 6.36 21.75 -7.58
CA LEU A 109 7.53 21.13 -8.20
C LEU A 109 8.08 19.99 -7.35
N GLY A 110 8.16 20.18 -6.03
CA GLY A 110 8.59 19.14 -5.09
C GLY A 110 7.66 17.94 -5.13
N LEU A 111 6.35 18.17 -5.23
CA LEU A 111 5.37 17.09 -5.38
C LEU A 111 5.61 16.28 -6.67
N ILE A 112 5.80 16.94 -7.81
CA ILE A 112 6.05 16.26 -9.10
C ILE A 112 7.35 15.43 -9.04
N VAL A 113 8.45 16.04 -8.60
CA VAL A 113 9.77 15.38 -8.52
C VAL A 113 9.71 14.19 -7.56
N ALA A 114 9.12 14.36 -6.38
CA ALA A 114 8.96 13.29 -5.42
C ALA A 114 8.08 12.15 -5.99
N THR A 115 7.00 12.47 -6.71
CA THR A 115 6.14 11.45 -7.35
C THR A 115 6.91 10.57 -8.33
N ILE A 116 7.69 11.21 -9.22
CA ILE A 116 8.49 10.50 -10.23
C ILE A 116 9.51 9.59 -9.53
N LEU A 117 10.18 10.11 -8.51
CA LEU A 117 11.15 9.35 -7.74
C LEU A 117 10.51 8.16 -7.03
N LEU A 118 9.38 8.37 -6.34
CA LEU A 118 8.67 7.32 -5.64
C LEU A 118 8.22 6.22 -6.59
N ALA A 119 7.71 6.58 -7.77
CA ALA A 119 7.40 5.60 -8.81
C ALA A 119 8.62 4.75 -9.19
N GLY A 120 9.79 5.38 -9.38
CA GLY A 120 11.04 4.68 -9.66
C GLY A 120 11.47 3.74 -8.52
N ILE A 121 11.38 4.20 -7.27
CA ILE A 121 11.71 3.38 -6.09
C ILE A 121 10.77 2.18 -5.98
N LEU A 122 9.45 2.38 -6.16
CA LEU A 122 8.45 1.33 -6.12
C LEU A 122 8.64 0.30 -7.24
N VAL A 123 8.96 0.74 -8.46
CA VAL A 123 9.32 -0.17 -9.57
C VAL A 123 10.50 -1.05 -9.19
N GLY A 124 11.59 -0.45 -8.69
CA GLY A 124 12.78 -1.19 -8.26
C GLY A 124 12.47 -2.16 -7.12
N GLN A 125 11.67 -1.73 -6.15
CA GLN A 125 11.24 -2.56 -5.02
C GLN A 125 10.38 -3.75 -5.48
N PHE A 126 9.47 -3.57 -6.44
CA PHE A 126 8.65 -4.65 -6.99
C PHE A 126 9.47 -5.64 -7.82
N GLU A 127 10.44 -5.19 -8.61
CA GLU A 127 11.38 -6.07 -9.31
C GLU A 127 12.27 -6.87 -8.34
N LEU A 128 12.72 -6.23 -7.26
CA LEU A 128 13.49 -6.88 -6.20
C LEU A 128 12.67 -7.96 -5.50
N GLU A 129 11.40 -7.67 -5.15
CA GLU A 129 10.49 -8.66 -4.58
C GLU A 129 10.29 -9.83 -5.56
N ARG A 130 10.06 -9.56 -6.85
CA ARG A 130 9.94 -10.63 -7.86
C ARG A 130 11.18 -11.54 -7.91
N HIS A 131 12.38 -10.96 -7.84
CA HIS A 131 13.65 -11.70 -7.83
C HIS A 131 13.83 -12.51 -6.54
N VAL A 132 13.59 -11.90 -5.37
CA VAL A 132 13.78 -12.52 -4.05
C VAL A 132 12.85 -13.72 -3.87
N PHE A 133 11.58 -13.58 -4.27
CA PHE A 133 10.58 -14.63 -4.14
C PHE A 133 10.63 -15.65 -5.29
N ARG A 134 11.60 -15.56 -6.22
CA ARG A 134 11.78 -16.48 -7.36
C ARG A 134 10.46 -16.82 -8.05
N LEU A 135 9.61 -15.83 -8.32
CA LEU A 135 8.37 -16.07 -9.05
C LEU A 135 8.73 -16.41 -10.50
N ARG A 136 8.84 -17.70 -10.77
CA ARG A 136 9.06 -18.28 -12.09
C ARG A 136 7.78 -18.06 -12.89
N SER A 137 7.66 -16.90 -13.54
CA SER A 137 6.57 -16.67 -14.48
C SER A 137 6.75 -17.61 -15.66
N THR A 138 5.94 -18.65 -15.73
CA THR A 138 5.99 -19.68 -16.79
C THR A 138 5.56 -19.14 -18.16
N TYR A 139 5.03 -17.92 -18.27
CA TYR A 139 4.60 -17.34 -19.55
C TYR A 139 5.20 -15.96 -19.86
N GLY A 140 5.73 -15.83 -21.08
CA GLY A 140 6.59 -14.76 -21.59
C GLY A 140 5.92 -13.44 -21.96
N THR A 141 4.89 -13.01 -21.25
CA THR A 141 4.25 -11.69 -21.41
C THR A 141 4.40 -10.88 -20.13
N ALA A 142 5.66 -10.61 -19.77
CA ALA A 142 6.01 -9.79 -18.61
C ALA A 142 5.58 -8.33 -18.80
N ARG A 143 4.31 -8.02 -18.50
CA ARG A 143 3.86 -6.64 -18.32
C ARG A 143 4.58 -6.04 -17.11
N THR A 144 5.31 -4.95 -17.35
CA THR A 144 6.21 -4.28 -16.40
C THR A 144 5.50 -3.89 -15.08
N PRO A 145 6.20 -3.90 -13.93
CA PRO A 145 5.67 -3.46 -12.63
C PRO A 145 5.44 -1.94 -12.53
N LEU A 146 5.53 -1.25 -13.67
CA LEU A 146 5.39 0.19 -13.81
C LEU A 146 3.97 0.66 -13.48
N ILE A 147 2.93 -0.03 -13.94
CA ILE A 147 1.53 0.37 -13.68
C ILE A 147 1.18 0.38 -12.17
N PRO A 148 1.39 -0.71 -11.40
CA PRO A 148 1.07 -0.69 -9.97
C PRO A 148 1.94 0.30 -9.20
N ALA A 149 3.20 0.51 -9.60
CA ALA A 149 4.07 1.52 -8.99
C ALA A 149 3.57 2.94 -9.25
N LEU A 150 3.12 3.23 -10.48
CA LEU A 150 2.52 4.52 -10.81
C LEU A 150 1.21 4.75 -10.04
N LEU A 151 0.35 3.74 -9.92
CA LEU A 151 -0.90 3.86 -9.16
C LEU A 151 -0.61 4.24 -7.70
N LEU A 152 0.32 3.54 -7.05
CA LEU A 152 0.71 3.85 -5.67
C LEU A 152 1.37 5.22 -5.54
N ALA A 153 2.26 5.59 -6.48
CA ALA A 153 2.90 6.90 -6.46
C ALA A 153 1.89 8.03 -6.65
N VAL A 154 0.94 7.87 -7.58
CA VAL A 154 -0.15 8.84 -7.77
C VAL A 154 -1.00 8.93 -6.51
N GLY A 155 -1.39 7.80 -5.91
CA GLY A 155 -2.13 7.79 -4.65
C GLY A 155 -1.37 8.52 -3.52
N ALA A 156 -0.08 8.24 -3.35
CA ALA A 156 0.75 8.89 -2.34
C ALA A 156 0.86 10.40 -2.57
N SER A 157 1.00 10.82 -3.82
CA SER A 157 1.03 12.24 -4.18
C SER A 157 -0.31 12.92 -3.99
N THR A 158 -1.44 12.24 -4.22
CA THR A 158 -2.76 12.79 -3.88
C THR A 158 -2.93 12.96 -2.37
N LEU A 159 -2.43 12.03 -1.55
CA LEU A 159 -2.40 12.16 -0.09
C LEU A 159 -1.54 13.35 0.32
N LEU A 160 -0.34 13.48 -0.23
CA LEU A 160 0.56 14.60 0.05
C LEU A 160 -0.07 15.95 -0.37
N ALA A 161 -0.69 15.99 -1.55
CA ALA A 161 -1.36 17.20 -2.04
C ALA A 161 -2.52 17.61 -1.14
N SER A 162 -3.31 16.64 -0.67
CA SER A 162 -4.42 16.88 0.25
C SER A 162 -3.96 17.49 1.57
N ALA A 163 -2.76 17.10 2.04
CA ALA A 163 -2.21 17.60 3.29
C ALA A 163 -1.53 18.97 3.17
N TRP A 164 -0.94 19.29 2.02
CA TRP A 164 -0.16 20.53 1.84
C TRP A 164 -0.92 21.68 1.20
N PHE A 165 -1.90 21.37 0.36
CA PHE A 165 -2.59 22.39 -0.44
C PHE A 165 -4.08 22.52 -0.09
N THR A 166 -4.61 21.70 0.83
CA THR A 166 -6.04 21.67 1.14
C THR A 166 -6.30 21.86 2.63
N ASP A 167 -6.47 23.11 3.07
CA ASP A 167 -6.94 23.45 4.42
C ASP A 167 -8.47 23.40 4.50
N TRP A 168 -9.06 22.27 4.09
CA TRP A 168 -10.51 22.07 4.15
C TRP A 168 -10.88 21.11 5.27
N ALA A 169 -11.78 21.56 6.14
CA ALA A 169 -12.39 20.73 7.16
C ALA A 169 -13.90 20.93 7.15
N VAL A 170 -14.65 19.84 6.99
CA VAL A 170 -16.10 19.83 7.17
C VAL A 170 -16.37 19.37 8.61
N ALA A 171 -16.85 20.28 9.44
CA ALA A 171 -17.35 19.95 10.77
C ALA A 171 -18.86 19.75 10.69
N THR A 172 -19.33 18.59 11.14
CA THR A 172 -20.76 18.38 11.40
C THR A 172 -21.20 19.20 12.62
N PRO A 173 -22.41 19.77 12.65
CA PRO A 173 -22.94 20.40 13.85
C PRO A 173 -22.94 19.38 15.00
N PRO A 174 -22.58 19.79 16.23
CA PRO A 174 -22.43 18.87 17.36
C PRO A 174 -23.72 18.11 17.59
N LEU A 175 -23.67 16.79 17.43
CA LEU A 175 -24.77 15.91 17.81
C LEU A 175 -24.69 15.74 19.32
N ALA A 176 -25.59 16.41 20.04
CA ALA A 176 -25.76 16.21 21.46
C ALA A 176 -26.45 14.85 21.66
N LEU A 177 -25.67 13.81 21.99
CA LEU A 177 -26.22 12.71 22.75
C LEU A 177 -26.24 13.18 24.21
N GLU A 178 -27.28 12.82 24.96
CA GLU A 178 -27.59 13.33 26.32
C GLU A 178 -26.42 13.30 27.33
N VAL A 179 -25.31 12.62 27.02
CA VAL A 179 -24.11 12.49 27.85
C VAL A 179 -22.81 12.95 27.14
N THR A 180 -22.78 13.02 25.80
CA THR A 180 -21.57 13.35 25.03
C THR A 180 -21.87 14.13 23.75
N THR A 181 -21.11 15.19 23.51
CA THR A 181 -21.12 15.92 22.25
C THR A 181 -20.21 15.21 21.25
N LEU A 182 -20.78 14.62 20.20
CA LEU A 182 -20.01 13.97 19.15
C LEU A 182 -19.85 14.95 17.97
N VAL A 183 -18.60 15.37 17.73
CA VAL A 183 -18.25 16.23 16.59
C VAL A 183 -17.45 15.38 15.61
N ILE A 184 -18.04 15.12 14.44
CA ILE A 184 -17.32 14.46 13.34
C ILE A 184 -16.69 15.56 12.50
N ARG A 185 -15.35 15.64 12.53
CA ARG A 185 -14.56 16.52 11.67
C ARG A 185 -13.91 15.68 10.57
N ILE A 186 -14.31 15.94 9.33
CA ILE A 186 -13.69 15.34 8.15
C ILE A 186 -12.69 16.33 7.60
N GLU A 187 -11.41 16.00 7.70
CA GLU A 187 -10.31 16.79 7.18
C GLU A 187 -9.91 16.29 5.78
N ALA A 188 -9.40 17.18 4.92
CA ALA A 188 -8.90 16.81 3.59
C ALA A 188 -7.91 15.64 3.62
N LEU A 189 -7.13 15.52 4.70
CA LEU A 189 -6.22 14.41 4.96
C LEU A 189 -6.94 13.05 4.99
N GLN A 190 -8.12 12.96 5.62
CA GLN A 190 -8.88 11.71 5.68
C GLN A 190 -9.35 11.28 4.28
N VAL A 191 -9.77 12.24 3.46
CA VAL A 191 -10.12 11.99 2.05
C VAL A 191 -8.89 11.51 1.28
N GLY A 192 -7.72 12.15 1.49
CA GLY A 192 -6.46 11.72 0.90
C GLY A 192 -6.08 10.28 1.27
N VAL A 193 -6.29 9.87 2.53
CA VAL A 193 -6.03 8.49 2.98
C VAL A 193 -6.96 7.50 2.28
N VAL A 194 -8.25 7.83 2.12
CA VAL A 194 -9.21 6.97 1.40
C VAL A 194 -8.82 6.83 -0.07
N VAL A 195 -8.46 7.95 -0.73
CA VAL A 195 -8.01 7.92 -2.13
C VAL A 195 -6.74 7.09 -2.27
N PHE A 196 -5.76 7.28 -1.37
CA PHE A 196 -4.56 6.44 -1.34
C PHE A 196 -4.90 4.96 -1.17
N ALA A 197 -5.81 4.61 -0.26
CA ALA A 197 -6.24 3.23 -0.04
C ALA A 197 -6.85 2.60 -1.30
N LEU A 198 -7.64 3.36 -2.08
CA LEU A 198 -8.18 2.90 -3.36
C LEU A 198 -7.08 2.65 -4.39
N PHE A 199 -6.11 3.56 -4.52
CA PHE A 199 -4.97 3.37 -5.42
C PHE A 199 -4.08 2.19 -4.99
N ALA A 200 -3.83 2.02 -3.69
CA ALA A 200 -3.10 0.89 -3.14
C ALA A 200 -3.84 -0.42 -3.43
N PHE A 201 -5.17 -0.44 -3.27
CA PHE A 201 -5.99 -1.60 -3.62
C PHE A 201 -5.88 -1.96 -5.10
N LEU A 202 -6.03 -0.98 -6.00
CA LEU A 202 -5.90 -1.22 -7.44
C LEU A 202 -4.50 -1.70 -7.82
N ALA A 203 -3.45 -1.13 -7.22
CA ALA A 203 -2.08 -1.54 -7.45
C ALA A 203 -1.85 -3.00 -7.02
N HIS A 204 -2.31 -3.38 -5.83
CA HIS A 204 -2.20 -4.76 -5.35
C HIS A 204 -3.09 -5.73 -6.11
N GLN A 205 -4.31 -5.33 -6.46
CA GLN A 205 -5.21 -6.17 -7.27
C GLN A 205 -4.56 -6.48 -8.62
N GLN A 206 -4.05 -5.48 -9.33
CA GLN A 206 -3.33 -5.71 -10.59
C GLN A 206 -2.10 -6.59 -10.40
N ARG A 207 -1.43 -6.48 -9.25
CA ARG A 207 -0.27 -7.29 -8.95
C ARG A 207 -0.65 -8.75 -8.68
N PHE A 208 -1.71 -9.02 -7.91
CA PHE A 208 -2.17 -10.37 -7.61
C PHE A 208 -2.86 -11.05 -8.80
N GLU A 209 -3.64 -10.32 -9.60
CA GLU A 209 -4.21 -10.83 -10.87
C GLU A 209 -3.10 -11.35 -11.79
N ARG A 210 -2.01 -10.60 -11.95
CA ARG A 210 -0.84 -11.02 -12.75
C ARG A 210 -0.14 -12.29 -12.23
N LEU A 211 -0.30 -12.62 -10.96
CA LEU A 211 0.38 -13.77 -10.34
C LEU A 211 -0.52 -15.01 -10.27
N LEU A 212 -1.84 -14.83 -10.36
CA LEU A 212 -2.83 -15.89 -10.17
C LEU A 212 -3.57 -16.29 -11.46
N ASP A 213 -3.60 -15.43 -12.48
CA ASP A 213 -4.12 -15.81 -13.80
C ASP A 213 -3.06 -16.62 -14.59
N PRO A 214 -3.41 -17.84 -15.06
CA PRO A 214 -2.51 -18.75 -15.78
C PRO A 214 -2.25 -18.36 -17.25
#